data_AF-A0A812C6X1-F1
#
_entry.id   AF-A0A812C6X1-F1
#
_cell.length_a   1.000
_cell.length_b   1.000
_cell.length_c   1.000
_cell.angle_alpha   90.00
_cell.angle_beta   90.00
_cell.angle_gamma   90.00
#
_symmetry.space_group_name_H-M   'P 1'
#
loop_
_entity.id
_entity.type
_entity.pdbx_description
1 polymer ?
#
loop_
_entity_poly.entity_id
_entity_poly.type
_entity_poly.pdbx_seq_one_letter_code
_entity_poly.pdbx_strand_id
1 'polypeptide(L)'
;MFYEDPVDVFGYLANYFEAYTQPVTIHKLHAYTAWDSKGEPTLGIDIHCIVKNKKKLLTSMISAGYDSQTWNQFKIKEIIEEKQRKLISVEIAIGYINGSFGEQFHGQELLNSQQKTDAIIKDFFDALQKAAEEEKKKQEVAVEAKVDESGPSDVSGMEPDRSSTSKKGPNKKSAKAAKSKVDITLPPNDPPYEWVVGSPAGSALSQAMCIAEATVRDVFLFEHIASLATGNNQVPTSYRLPLLMVTMLHCGKLSAGKVNAFKEVLLIPNFHFTMKECVSHLLCIHDHLITILLDTYPKLMYNLNKVSDIGAITVQFDKPEQVLDLIIEAIEGAGFTPGKDFSIVIDCAANEVVDMEKGRYEFVTGINMKSMADAVEFWMDLVTSYPTIVGLIDPLRRKRLALIPYSACVKEKDKNHLLPIWLLNLCNETLNKKNKNKQILFTPIDFEDFPKLIEQSLRSYTVF
;
A
#
# COMPACT_ATOMS: atom_id res chain seq x y z
N MET A 1 -29.82 -31.77 36.60
CA MET A 1 -30.38 -31.70 37.97
C MET A 1 -31.69 -32.49 38.13
N PHE A 2 -32.90 -31.96 37.81
CA PHE A 2 -34.18 -32.63 38.16
C PHE A 2 -34.36 -34.05 37.56
N TYR A 3 -33.67 -34.35 36.46
CA TYR A 3 -33.63 -35.68 35.82
C TYR A 3 -32.34 -36.48 36.10
N GLU A 4 -31.40 -35.92 36.89
CA GLU A 4 -30.07 -36.49 37.15
C GLU A 4 -29.81 -36.79 38.63
N ASP A 5 -30.68 -36.31 39.52
CA ASP A 5 -30.69 -36.53 40.98
C ASP A 5 -29.29 -36.63 41.65
N PRO A 6 -28.45 -35.59 41.52
CA PRO A 6 -27.06 -35.65 41.97
C PRO A 6 -26.97 -35.71 43.50
N VAL A 7 -26.26 -36.73 44.01
CA VAL A 7 -26.05 -37.00 45.45
C VAL A 7 -25.50 -35.79 46.21
N ASP A 8 -24.69 -34.96 45.56
CA ASP A 8 -24.35 -33.62 46.02
C ASP A 8 -24.82 -32.58 45.00
N VAL A 9 -25.95 -31.93 45.31
CA VAL A 9 -26.54 -30.85 44.51
C VAL A 9 -25.65 -29.61 44.47
N PHE A 10 -24.89 -29.33 45.55
CA PHE A 10 -24.05 -28.14 45.64
C PHE A 10 -22.74 -28.32 44.87
N GLY A 11 -22.07 -29.47 45.01
CA GLY A 11 -20.92 -29.84 44.19
C GLY A 11 -21.27 -29.97 42.70
N TYR A 12 -22.43 -30.54 42.38
CA TYR A 12 -22.94 -30.55 41.00
C TYR A 12 -23.15 -29.12 40.46
N LEU A 13 -23.76 -28.22 41.24
CA LEU A 13 -23.93 -26.81 40.84
C LEU A 13 -22.60 -26.06 40.71
N ALA A 14 -21.64 -26.31 41.60
CA ALA A 14 -20.31 -25.71 41.53
C ALA A 14 -19.61 -26.12 40.22
N ASN A 15 -19.51 -27.42 39.95
CA ASN A 15 -18.92 -27.97 38.73
C ASN A 15 -19.66 -27.49 37.46
N TYR A 16 -21.00 -27.38 37.54
CA TYR A 16 -21.81 -26.87 36.44
C TYR A 16 -21.47 -25.40 36.13
N PHE A 17 -21.48 -24.52 37.14
CA PHE A 17 -21.18 -23.10 36.94
C PHE A 17 -19.70 -22.84 36.63
N GLU A 18 -18.77 -23.64 37.17
CA GLU A 18 -17.33 -23.58 36.85
C GLU A 18 -17.10 -23.73 35.34
N ALA A 19 -17.81 -24.66 34.68
CA ALA A 19 -17.76 -24.86 33.24
C ALA A 19 -18.30 -23.65 32.41
N TYR A 20 -18.99 -22.69 33.04
CA TYR A 20 -19.38 -21.41 32.45
C TYR A 20 -18.48 -20.23 32.82
N THR A 21 -17.66 -20.34 33.88
CA THR A 21 -16.71 -19.29 34.31
C THR A 21 -15.30 -19.47 33.77
N GLN A 22 -14.97 -20.63 33.18
CA GLN A 22 -13.67 -20.82 32.52
C GLN A 22 -13.44 -19.79 31.40
N PRO A 23 -12.21 -19.23 31.28
CA PRO A 23 -11.87 -18.25 30.26
C PRO A 23 -11.96 -18.85 28.85
N VAL A 24 -12.21 -18.00 27.85
CA VAL A 24 -12.23 -18.47 26.45
C VAL A 24 -10.81 -18.73 25.97
N THR A 25 -10.53 -20.00 25.68
CA THR A 25 -9.23 -20.47 25.19
C THR A 25 -9.30 -20.91 23.73
N ILE A 26 -8.19 -20.77 23.02
CA ILE A 26 -8.06 -21.19 21.62
C ILE A 26 -7.91 -22.71 21.56
N HIS A 27 -8.80 -23.38 20.84
CA HIS A 27 -8.79 -24.84 20.69
C HIS A 27 -8.03 -25.29 19.44
N LYS A 28 -8.24 -24.61 18.30
CA LYS A 28 -7.60 -24.94 17.02
C LYS A 28 -7.59 -23.69 16.13
N LEU A 29 -6.44 -23.41 15.53
CA LEU A 29 -6.33 -22.58 14.34
C LEU A 29 -6.44 -23.47 13.10
N HIS A 30 -7.14 -23.00 12.08
CA HIS A 30 -7.30 -23.74 10.82
C HIS A 30 -7.20 -22.80 9.62
N ALA A 31 -6.04 -22.81 8.97
CA ALA A 31 -5.81 -22.07 7.74
C ALA A 31 -6.08 -22.94 6.50
N TYR A 32 -6.57 -22.30 5.44
CA TYR A 32 -6.90 -22.93 4.16
C TYR A 32 -6.73 -21.94 3.00
N THR A 33 -6.64 -22.44 1.77
CA THR A 33 -6.56 -21.60 0.56
C THR A 33 -7.93 -21.00 0.26
N ALA A 34 -8.00 -19.67 0.24
CA ALA A 34 -9.13 -18.88 -0.23
C ALA A 34 -8.77 -18.18 -1.56
N TRP A 35 -9.68 -17.40 -2.10
CA TRP A 35 -9.51 -16.69 -3.38
C TRP A 35 -9.89 -15.21 -3.21
N ASP A 36 -9.12 -14.31 -3.82
CA ASP A 36 -9.40 -12.87 -3.80
C ASP A 36 -10.30 -12.41 -4.98
N SER A 37 -10.56 -11.12 -5.10
CA SER A 37 -11.37 -10.53 -6.18
C SER A 37 -10.75 -10.67 -7.57
N LYS A 38 -9.44 -10.93 -7.66
CA LYS A 38 -8.71 -11.16 -8.92
C LYS A 38 -8.66 -12.65 -9.29
N GLY A 39 -9.17 -13.53 -8.43
CA GLY A 39 -9.06 -14.98 -8.56
C GLY A 39 -7.66 -15.51 -8.23
N GLU A 40 -6.85 -14.75 -7.50
CA GLU A 40 -5.55 -15.22 -6.99
C GLU A 40 -5.71 -15.95 -5.65
N PRO A 41 -4.84 -16.94 -5.34
CA PRO A 41 -4.88 -17.63 -4.06
C PRO A 41 -4.52 -16.67 -2.92
N THR A 42 -5.34 -16.68 -1.87
CA THR A 42 -5.12 -15.96 -0.62
C THR A 42 -5.41 -16.88 0.58
N LEU A 43 -5.31 -16.34 1.79
CA LEU A 43 -5.32 -17.09 3.04
C LEU A 43 -6.66 -16.94 3.78
N GLY A 44 -7.40 -18.04 3.91
CA GLY A 44 -8.53 -18.17 4.83
C GLY A 44 -8.07 -18.72 6.19
N ILE A 45 -8.68 -18.24 7.28
CA ILE A 45 -8.41 -18.69 8.66
C ILE A 45 -9.71 -18.84 9.44
N ASP A 46 -9.91 -20.02 10.02
CA ASP A 46 -10.89 -20.28 11.07
C ASP A 46 -10.20 -20.30 12.46
N ILE A 47 -10.82 -19.65 13.44
CA ILE A 47 -10.44 -19.76 14.85
C ILE A 47 -11.54 -20.53 15.59
N HIS A 48 -11.18 -21.72 16.10
CA HIS A 48 -12.02 -22.49 17.01
C HIS A 48 -11.57 -22.27 18.45
N CYS A 49 -12.53 -21.98 19.34
CA CYS A 49 -12.29 -21.76 20.76
C CYS A 49 -13.11 -22.71 21.64
N ILE A 50 -12.69 -22.88 22.89
CA ILE A 50 -13.52 -23.45 23.96
C ILE A 50 -14.26 -22.29 24.61
N VAL A 51 -15.60 -22.27 24.47
CA VAL A 51 -16.48 -21.24 25.04
C VAL A 51 -17.54 -21.94 25.88
N LYS A 52 -17.55 -21.70 27.19
CA LYS A 52 -18.48 -22.34 28.16
C LYS A 52 -18.39 -23.88 28.07
N ASN A 53 -17.15 -24.37 28.18
CA ASN A 53 -16.71 -25.76 28.01
C ASN A 53 -17.24 -26.47 26.75
N LYS A 54 -17.45 -25.72 25.65
CA LYS A 54 -17.87 -26.26 24.35
C LYS A 54 -16.99 -25.72 23.23
N LYS A 55 -16.50 -26.63 22.39
CA LYS A 55 -15.79 -26.27 21.15
C LYS A 55 -16.74 -25.54 20.22
N LYS A 56 -16.35 -24.36 19.75
CA LYS A 56 -17.09 -23.56 18.75
C LYS A 56 -16.12 -23.04 17.70
N LEU A 57 -16.57 -22.97 16.45
CA LEU A 57 -16.04 -21.97 15.52
C LEU A 57 -16.47 -20.59 16.03
N LEU A 58 -15.51 -19.69 16.23
CA LEU A 58 -15.74 -18.35 16.78
C LEU A 58 -15.65 -17.28 15.69
N THR A 59 -14.72 -17.44 14.76
CA THR A 59 -14.47 -16.51 13.66
C THR A 59 -13.93 -17.27 12.46
N SER A 60 -14.39 -16.88 11.27
CA SER A 60 -13.77 -17.23 9.98
C SER A 60 -13.46 -15.92 9.25
N MET A 61 -12.26 -15.81 8.68
CA MET A 61 -11.79 -14.61 7.99
C MET A 61 -11.04 -15.01 6.70
N ILE A 62 -11.17 -14.21 5.65
CA ILE A 62 -10.33 -14.29 4.45
C ILE A 62 -9.45 -13.05 4.42
N SER A 63 -8.13 -13.24 4.35
CA SER A 63 -7.18 -12.15 4.13
C SER A 63 -7.34 -11.58 2.74
N ALA A 64 -7.20 -10.25 2.60
CA ALA A 64 -6.94 -9.65 1.30
C ALA A 64 -5.67 -10.27 0.68
N GLY A 65 -5.68 -10.44 -0.64
CA GLY A 65 -4.48 -10.77 -1.40
C GLY A 65 -3.46 -9.63 -1.29
N TYR A 66 -2.17 -9.96 -1.23
CA TYR A 66 -1.11 -8.96 -1.20
C TYR A 66 -0.61 -8.69 -2.62
N ASP A 67 -0.41 -7.41 -2.96
CA ASP A 67 0.08 -7.03 -4.28
C ASP A 67 1.61 -7.19 -4.40
N SER A 68 2.04 -7.48 -5.63
CA SER A 68 3.41 -7.86 -5.97
C SER A 68 4.38 -6.68 -6.06
N GLN A 69 5.68 -6.93 -5.87
CA GLN A 69 6.73 -5.94 -6.21
C GLN A 69 7.02 -5.86 -7.73
N THR A 70 6.35 -6.63 -8.58
CA THR A 70 6.51 -6.61 -10.03
C THR A 70 5.78 -5.43 -10.69
N TRP A 71 6.38 -4.24 -10.60
CA TRP A 71 5.94 -3.02 -11.30
C TRP A 71 5.96 -3.12 -12.84
N ASN A 72 6.58 -4.16 -13.42
CA ASN A 72 6.75 -4.32 -14.87
C ASN A 72 5.89 -5.47 -15.43
N GLN A 73 4.60 -5.21 -15.62
CA GLN A 73 3.63 -6.20 -16.10
C GLN A 73 3.77 -6.59 -17.58
N PHE A 74 4.75 -6.04 -18.32
CA PHE A 74 5.00 -6.42 -19.72
C PHE A 74 5.82 -7.69 -19.86
N LYS A 75 6.51 -8.12 -18.80
CA LYS A 75 7.31 -9.34 -18.78
C LYS A 75 6.48 -10.51 -18.26
N ILE A 76 5.78 -11.20 -19.16
CA ILE A 76 4.94 -12.37 -18.87
C ILE A 76 5.67 -13.41 -18.01
N LYS A 77 6.97 -13.63 -18.24
CA LYS A 77 7.80 -14.53 -17.42
C LYS A 77 7.85 -14.10 -15.94
N GLU A 78 8.13 -12.82 -15.66
CA GLU A 78 8.22 -12.30 -14.28
C GLU A 78 6.86 -12.36 -13.57
N ILE A 79 5.75 -12.19 -14.30
CA ILE A 79 4.38 -12.39 -13.77
C ILE A 79 4.13 -13.86 -13.40
N ILE A 80 4.52 -14.82 -14.25
CA ILE A 80 4.33 -16.25 -13.97
C ILE A 80 5.16 -16.68 -12.76
N GLU A 81 6.43 -16.25 -12.69
CA GLU A 81 7.30 -16.49 -11.55
C GLU A 81 6.75 -15.87 -10.25
N GLU A 82 6.18 -14.66 -10.32
CA GLU A 82 5.55 -14.03 -9.15
C GLU A 82 4.27 -14.75 -8.70
N LYS A 83 3.37 -15.14 -9.63
CA LYS A 83 2.16 -15.92 -9.28
C LYS A 83 2.52 -17.27 -8.66
N GLN A 84 3.61 -17.91 -9.09
CA GLN A 84 4.16 -19.10 -8.45
C GLN A 84 4.73 -18.80 -7.06
N ARG A 85 5.47 -17.71 -6.87
CA ARG A 85 5.92 -17.26 -5.54
C ARG A 85 4.75 -16.97 -4.59
N LYS A 86 3.67 -16.34 -5.06
CA LYS A 86 2.45 -16.09 -4.27
C LYS A 86 1.83 -17.40 -3.79
N LEU A 87 1.61 -18.37 -4.69
CA LEU A 87 1.03 -19.68 -4.35
C LEU A 87 1.87 -20.40 -3.27
N ILE A 88 3.18 -20.51 -3.48
CA ILE A 88 4.10 -21.16 -2.53
C ILE A 88 4.10 -20.44 -1.17
N SER A 89 4.04 -19.10 -1.17
CA SER A 89 3.93 -18.30 0.05
C SER A 89 2.63 -18.53 0.82
N VAL A 90 1.49 -18.70 0.11
CA VAL A 90 0.20 -19.04 0.74
C VAL A 90 0.22 -20.45 1.31
N GLU A 91 0.77 -21.44 0.59
CA GLU A 91 0.92 -22.82 1.09
C GLU A 91 1.79 -22.88 2.35
N ILE A 92 2.91 -22.14 2.39
CA ILE A 92 3.79 -22.05 3.56
C ILE A 92 3.11 -21.28 4.71
N ALA A 93 2.35 -20.22 4.43
CA ALA A 93 1.57 -19.49 5.43
C ALA A 93 0.51 -20.38 6.11
N ILE A 94 -0.19 -21.22 5.31
CA ILE A 94 -1.12 -22.25 5.81
C ILE A 94 -0.37 -23.24 6.70
N GLY A 95 0.83 -23.68 6.30
CA GLY A 95 1.70 -24.55 7.10
C GLY A 95 2.08 -23.95 8.46
N TYR A 96 2.46 -22.67 8.51
CA TYR A 96 2.79 -21.96 9.75
C TYR A 96 1.60 -21.86 10.71
N ILE A 97 0.39 -21.58 10.20
CA ILE A 97 -0.81 -21.45 11.03
C ILE A 97 -1.33 -22.81 11.53
N ASN A 98 -1.35 -23.83 10.66
CA ASN A 98 -1.82 -25.17 11.03
C ASN A 98 -0.80 -25.96 11.87
N GLY A 99 0.49 -25.63 11.77
CA GLY A 99 1.58 -26.19 12.56
C GLY A 99 2.00 -25.27 13.70
N SER A 100 3.11 -24.55 13.54
CA SER A 100 3.82 -23.84 14.61
C SER A 100 2.95 -22.89 15.45
N PHE A 101 2.12 -22.05 14.81
CA PHE A 101 1.19 -21.19 15.55
C PHE A 101 0.04 -21.99 16.14
N GLY A 102 -0.48 -23.00 15.43
CA GLY A 102 -1.53 -23.90 15.91
C GLY A 102 -1.16 -24.60 17.22
N GLU A 103 0.10 -25.00 17.38
CA GLU A 103 0.66 -25.54 18.62
C GLU A 103 0.86 -24.45 19.70
N GLN A 104 1.50 -23.32 19.37
CA GLN A 104 1.80 -22.26 20.34
C GLN A 104 0.55 -21.58 20.94
N PHE A 105 -0.49 -21.40 20.14
CA PHE A 105 -1.75 -20.80 20.56
C PHE A 105 -2.72 -21.81 21.19
N HIS A 106 -2.46 -23.13 21.13
CA HIS A 106 -3.35 -24.12 21.74
C HIS A 106 -3.47 -23.92 23.26
N GLY A 107 -4.71 -23.80 23.74
CA GLY A 107 -5.01 -23.58 25.16
C GLY A 107 -4.73 -22.17 25.68
N GLN A 108 -4.17 -21.26 24.86
CA GLN A 108 -3.99 -19.85 25.27
C GLN A 108 -5.34 -19.16 25.45
N GLU A 109 -5.44 -18.27 26.45
CA GLU A 109 -6.58 -17.37 26.62
C GLU A 109 -6.60 -16.32 25.50
N LEU A 110 -7.81 -16.03 24.98
CA LEU A 110 -8.03 -15.11 23.87
C LEU A 110 -8.26 -13.65 24.32
N LEU A 111 -8.65 -13.39 25.57
CA LEU A 111 -9.00 -12.05 26.05
C LEU A 111 -7.76 -11.23 26.46
N ASN A 112 -7.67 -10.00 25.95
CA ASN A 112 -6.51 -9.10 26.05
C ASN A 112 -5.22 -9.73 25.45
N SER A 113 -5.38 -10.62 24.45
CA SER A 113 -4.28 -11.40 23.89
C SER A 113 -3.52 -10.66 22.80
N GLN A 114 -4.14 -9.69 22.12
CA GLN A 114 -3.63 -9.08 20.87
C GLN A 114 -2.13 -8.71 20.91
N GLN A 115 -1.67 -7.95 21.91
CA GLN A 115 -0.26 -7.54 22.01
C GLN A 115 0.71 -8.73 22.17
N LYS A 116 0.29 -9.79 22.87
CA LYS A 116 1.06 -11.03 23.03
C LYS A 116 1.06 -11.84 21.73
N THR A 117 -0.08 -11.90 21.04
CA THR A 117 -0.22 -12.52 19.71
C THR A 117 0.70 -11.85 18.69
N ASP A 118 0.68 -10.52 18.60
CA ASP A 118 1.52 -9.77 17.66
C ASP A 118 3.01 -9.88 18.00
N ALA A 119 3.38 -9.96 19.29
CA ALA A 119 4.74 -10.24 19.71
C ALA A 119 5.22 -11.65 19.29
N ILE A 120 4.40 -12.69 19.51
CA ILE A 120 4.71 -14.07 19.08
C ILE A 120 4.88 -14.16 17.56
N ILE A 121 3.99 -13.51 16.80
CA ILE A 121 4.06 -13.42 15.34
C ILE A 121 5.36 -12.72 14.90
N LYS A 122 5.71 -11.59 15.54
CA LYS A 122 6.94 -10.86 15.24
C LYS A 122 8.17 -11.71 15.53
N ASP A 123 8.30 -12.29 16.73
CA ASP A 123 9.47 -13.07 17.14
C ASP A 123 9.70 -14.30 16.23
N PHE A 124 8.61 -14.92 15.74
CA PHE A 124 8.65 -15.98 14.74
C PHE A 124 9.25 -15.51 13.39
N PHE A 125 8.78 -14.38 12.84
CA PHE A 125 9.31 -13.86 11.57
C PHE A 125 10.71 -13.24 11.70
N ASP A 126 11.02 -12.59 12.82
CA ASP A 126 12.36 -12.12 13.18
C ASP A 126 13.36 -13.31 13.24
N ALA A 127 12.93 -14.49 13.69
CA ALA A 127 13.74 -15.70 13.71
C ALA A 127 13.92 -16.30 12.30
N LEU A 128 12.86 -16.38 11.50
CA LEU A 128 12.93 -16.83 10.11
C LEU A 128 13.86 -15.97 9.25
N GLN A 129 13.81 -14.63 9.38
CA GLN A 129 14.69 -13.74 8.64
C GLN A 129 16.16 -13.98 9.03
N LYS A 130 16.48 -14.09 10.32
CA LYS A 130 17.85 -14.36 10.80
C LYS A 130 18.39 -15.69 10.27
N ALA A 131 17.56 -16.75 10.26
CA ALA A 131 17.94 -18.05 9.71
C ALA A 131 18.25 -17.96 8.20
N ALA A 132 17.42 -17.26 7.42
CA ALA A 132 17.64 -17.05 5.99
C ALA A 132 18.89 -16.20 5.70
N GLU A 133 19.16 -15.16 6.50
CA GLU A 133 20.38 -14.37 6.38
C GLU A 133 21.64 -15.16 6.74
N GLU A 134 21.58 -16.04 7.74
CA GLU A 134 22.66 -16.97 8.05
C GLU A 134 22.89 -17.99 6.93
N GLU A 135 21.83 -18.51 6.31
CA GLU A 135 21.95 -19.47 5.22
C GLU A 135 22.57 -18.82 3.98
N LYS A 136 22.15 -17.59 3.61
CA LYS A 136 22.79 -16.82 2.53
C LYS A 136 24.29 -16.64 2.78
N LYS A 137 24.70 -16.22 3.98
CA LYS A 137 26.12 -16.09 4.35
C LYS A 137 26.90 -17.40 4.26
N LYS A 138 26.28 -18.53 4.63
CA LYS A 138 26.87 -19.89 4.49
C LYS A 138 27.00 -20.29 3.01
N GLN A 139 26.04 -19.93 2.16
CA GLN A 139 26.07 -20.19 0.72
C GLN A 139 27.12 -19.30 0.01
N GLU A 140 27.22 -18.02 0.36
CA GLU A 140 28.22 -17.07 -0.16
C GLU A 140 29.65 -17.57 0.12
N VAL A 141 29.97 -17.89 1.37
CA VAL A 141 31.29 -18.45 1.76
C VAL A 141 31.57 -19.79 1.06
N ALA A 142 30.55 -20.62 0.82
CA ALA A 142 30.69 -21.88 0.09
C ALA A 142 30.80 -21.72 -1.44
N VAL A 143 30.54 -20.52 -1.98
CA VAL A 143 30.81 -20.15 -3.37
C VAL A 143 32.22 -19.56 -3.49
N GLU A 144 32.62 -18.65 -2.59
CA GLU A 144 33.98 -18.09 -2.55
C GLU A 144 35.04 -19.21 -2.41
N ALA A 145 34.83 -20.15 -1.48
CA ALA A 145 35.71 -21.30 -1.28
C ALA A 145 35.83 -22.22 -2.52
N LYS A 146 34.87 -22.18 -3.46
CA LYS A 146 34.93 -22.93 -4.72
C LYS A 146 35.61 -22.18 -5.86
N VAL A 147 35.77 -20.86 -5.74
CA VAL A 147 36.54 -20.06 -6.70
C VAL A 147 38.03 -20.23 -6.42
N ASP A 148 38.44 -20.21 -5.14
CA ASP A 148 39.85 -20.37 -4.74
C ASP A 148 40.44 -21.77 -5.05
N GLU A 149 39.64 -22.83 -5.16
CA GLU A 149 40.11 -24.15 -5.62
C GLU A 149 40.38 -24.20 -7.14
N SER A 150 39.95 -23.20 -7.92
CA SER A 150 40.19 -23.11 -9.37
C SER A 150 41.48 -22.33 -9.70
N GLY A 151 42.63 -22.95 -9.39
CA GLY A 151 43.96 -22.44 -9.74
C GLY A 151 44.16 -22.23 -11.26
N PRO A 152 45.11 -21.36 -11.67
CA PRO A 152 45.18 -20.84 -13.03
C PRO A 152 45.59 -21.91 -14.05
N SER A 153 44.76 -22.07 -15.10
CA SER A 153 45.09 -22.87 -16.28
C SER A 153 45.81 -22.03 -17.34
N ASP A 154 47.08 -22.34 -17.58
CA ASP A 154 47.83 -21.80 -18.72
C ASP A 154 47.18 -22.20 -20.05
N VAL A 155 46.84 -21.19 -20.87
CA VAL A 155 46.79 -21.34 -22.33
C VAL A 155 47.45 -20.13 -22.95
N SER A 156 48.66 -20.33 -23.47
CA SER A 156 49.44 -19.30 -24.16
C SER A 156 49.34 -19.45 -25.69
N GLY A 157 49.46 -18.33 -26.39
CA GLY A 157 49.79 -18.31 -27.82
C GLY A 157 48.63 -18.19 -28.81
N MET A 158 48.32 -16.96 -29.22
CA MET A 158 48.49 -16.58 -30.64
C MET A 158 48.70 -15.07 -30.76
N GLU A 159 49.43 -14.66 -31.80
CA GLU A 159 50.05 -13.32 -31.91
C GLU A 159 49.15 -12.26 -32.59
N PRO A 160 49.51 -10.95 -32.49
CA PRO A 160 48.60 -9.86 -32.79
C PRO A 160 48.62 -9.40 -34.26
N ASP A 161 47.53 -8.77 -34.70
CA ASP A 161 47.51 -7.92 -35.90
C ASP A 161 47.50 -6.43 -35.51
N ARG A 162 48.14 -5.57 -36.31
CA ARG A 162 48.38 -4.15 -36.06
C ARG A 162 48.06 -3.28 -37.29
N SER A 163 46.87 -2.67 -37.31
CA SER A 163 46.64 -1.42 -38.06
C SER A 163 45.40 -0.68 -37.53
N SER A 164 45.31 0.66 -37.55
CA SER A 164 46.37 1.68 -37.65
C SER A 164 45.89 2.97 -36.95
N THR A 165 46.81 3.84 -36.51
CA THR A 165 46.49 5.09 -35.80
C THR A 165 46.54 6.32 -36.68
N SER A 166 45.52 7.18 -36.63
CA SER A 166 45.46 8.46 -37.36
C SER A 166 45.12 9.66 -36.46
N LYS A 167 46.17 10.19 -35.82
CA LYS A 167 46.43 11.62 -35.53
C LYS A 167 45.27 12.52 -35.03
N LYS A 168 45.38 12.97 -33.78
CA LYS A 168 44.76 14.22 -33.31
C LYS A 168 45.28 15.43 -34.10
N GLY A 169 44.41 16.38 -34.39
CA GLY A 169 44.75 17.75 -34.81
C GLY A 169 43.95 18.77 -33.98
N PRO A 170 44.54 19.87 -33.46
CA PRO A 170 43.86 20.78 -32.56
C PRO A 170 43.20 21.97 -33.30
N ASN A 171 42.06 22.46 -32.81
CA ASN A 171 41.71 23.88 -33.00
C ASN A 171 40.83 24.47 -31.89
N LYS A 172 40.76 25.81 -31.85
CA LYS A 172 40.26 26.59 -30.71
C LYS A 172 38.76 26.95 -30.80
N LYS A 173 38.14 26.99 -29.60
CA LYS A 173 36.99 27.79 -29.16
C LYS A 173 36.20 28.59 -30.23
N SER A 174 34.91 28.34 -30.29
CA SER A 174 33.92 29.43 -30.18
C SER A 174 32.88 29.04 -29.14
N ALA A 175 32.33 30.01 -28.40
CA ALA A 175 31.43 29.75 -27.28
C ALA A 175 30.05 30.38 -27.54
N LYS A 176 28.98 29.59 -27.36
CA LYS A 176 27.62 30.07 -27.11
C LYS A 176 27.17 29.51 -25.77
N ALA A 177 26.56 30.36 -24.94
CA ALA A 177 26.20 30.01 -23.58
C ALA A 177 24.96 29.10 -23.56
N ALA A 178 25.18 27.79 -23.47
CA ALA A 178 24.14 26.87 -23.04
C ALA A 178 23.92 27.06 -21.53
N LYS A 179 22.66 27.30 -21.11
CA LYS A 179 22.28 27.17 -19.70
C LYS A 179 22.45 25.71 -19.32
N SER A 180 23.27 25.41 -18.32
CA SER A 180 23.45 24.05 -17.82
C SER A 180 22.16 23.57 -17.14
N LYS A 181 21.31 22.81 -17.87
CA LYS A 181 20.44 21.84 -17.22
C LYS A 181 21.36 20.90 -16.44
N VAL A 182 21.21 20.88 -15.11
CA VAL A 182 21.83 19.85 -14.28
C VAL A 182 21.03 18.58 -14.50
N ASP A 183 21.53 17.68 -15.34
CA ASP A 183 20.93 16.37 -15.55
C ASP A 183 21.20 15.55 -14.28
N ILE A 184 20.22 15.51 -13.37
CA ILE A 184 20.33 14.80 -12.09
C ILE A 184 20.20 13.31 -12.38
N THR A 185 21.32 12.66 -12.69
CA THR A 185 21.39 11.21 -12.84
C THR A 185 20.89 10.56 -11.56
N LEU A 186 19.83 9.75 -11.66
CA LEU A 186 19.34 9.01 -10.50
C LEU A 186 20.38 7.96 -10.09
N PRO A 187 20.61 7.74 -8.79
CA PRO A 187 21.48 6.65 -8.34
C PRO A 187 20.89 5.29 -8.71
N PRO A 188 21.72 4.23 -8.80
CA PRO A 188 21.23 2.86 -9.00
C PRO A 188 20.30 2.43 -7.85
N ASN A 189 19.54 1.37 -8.11
CA ASN A 189 18.50 0.90 -7.20
C ASN A 189 19.08 0.32 -5.90
N ASP A 190 18.36 0.51 -4.79
CA ASP A 190 18.35 -0.48 -3.72
C ASP A 190 17.84 -1.83 -4.30
N PRO A 191 18.35 -2.99 -3.85
CA PRO A 191 17.79 -4.27 -4.26
C PRO A 191 16.31 -4.38 -3.83
N PRO A 192 15.46 -5.09 -4.60
CA PRO A 192 14.08 -5.35 -4.21
C PRO A 192 14.05 -6.08 -2.86
N TYR A 193 13.11 -5.72 -1.99
CA TYR A 193 13.03 -6.30 -0.65
C TYR A 193 12.41 -7.70 -0.76
N GLU A 194 13.22 -8.74 -0.62
CA GLU A 194 12.72 -10.11 -0.54
C GLU A 194 11.86 -10.28 0.71
N TRP A 195 10.54 -10.33 0.54
CA TRP A 195 9.61 -10.68 1.59
C TRP A 195 9.91 -12.09 2.12
N VAL A 196 9.87 -12.27 3.44
CA VAL A 196 9.92 -13.61 4.05
C VAL A 196 8.72 -14.43 3.52
N VAL A 197 9.00 -15.58 2.92
CA VAL A 197 7.96 -16.46 2.36
C VAL A 197 7.05 -16.95 3.49
N GLY A 198 5.74 -16.94 3.28
CA GLY A 198 4.76 -17.23 4.34
C GLY A 198 4.43 -16.05 5.27
N SER A 199 5.02 -14.87 5.08
CA SER A 199 4.67 -13.64 5.83
C SER A 199 3.18 -13.26 5.86
N PRO A 200 2.32 -13.59 4.86
CA PRO A 200 0.87 -13.36 4.97
C PRO A 200 0.21 -14.06 6.17
N ALA A 201 0.82 -15.11 6.74
CA ALA A 201 0.33 -15.73 7.97
C ALA A 201 0.27 -14.74 9.14
N GLY A 202 1.25 -13.83 9.26
CA GLY A 202 1.32 -12.91 10.39
C GLY A 202 0.19 -11.88 10.40
N SER A 203 -0.01 -11.17 9.28
CA SER A 203 -1.07 -10.17 9.15
C SER A 203 -2.46 -10.79 9.23
N ALA A 204 -2.66 -11.98 8.65
CA ALA A 204 -3.95 -12.66 8.67
C ALA A 204 -4.27 -13.24 10.07
N LEU A 205 -3.31 -13.85 10.75
CA LEU A 205 -3.50 -14.38 12.10
C LEU A 205 -3.78 -13.26 13.11
N SER A 206 -3.05 -12.15 13.03
CA SER A 206 -3.26 -10.95 13.85
C SER A 206 -4.69 -10.39 13.70
N GLN A 207 -5.17 -10.24 12.46
CA GLN A 207 -6.54 -9.77 12.18
C GLN A 207 -7.60 -10.76 12.65
N ALA A 208 -7.42 -12.06 12.39
CA ALA A 208 -8.37 -13.09 12.81
C ALA A 208 -8.51 -13.13 14.34
N MET A 209 -7.39 -12.98 15.08
CA MET A 209 -7.37 -12.91 16.54
C MET A 209 -8.09 -11.65 17.06
N CYS A 210 -7.89 -10.49 16.43
CA CYS A 210 -8.59 -9.25 16.79
C CYS A 210 -10.12 -9.39 16.61
N ILE A 211 -10.57 -9.98 15.50
CA ILE A 211 -12.00 -10.24 15.25
C ILE A 211 -12.55 -11.26 16.26
N ALA A 212 -11.80 -12.32 16.56
CA ALA A 212 -12.17 -13.31 17.55
C ALA A 212 -12.27 -12.71 18.97
N GLU A 213 -11.33 -11.87 19.37
CA GLU A 213 -11.36 -11.20 20.68
C GLU A 213 -12.54 -10.22 20.79
N ALA A 214 -12.84 -9.43 19.75
CA ALA A 214 -14.05 -8.62 19.69
C ALA A 214 -15.33 -9.47 19.83
N THR A 215 -15.36 -10.65 19.19
CA THR A 215 -16.49 -11.59 19.24
C THR A 215 -16.66 -12.23 20.63
N VAL A 216 -15.59 -12.43 21.42
CA VAL A 216 -15.73 -12.85 22.83
C VAL A 216 -16.22 -11.71 23.72
N ARG A 217 -15.78 -10.47 23.44
CA ARG A 217 -16.15 -9.26 24.19
C ARG A 217 -17.60 -8.80 23.95
N ASP A 218 -18.27 -9.30 22.92
CA ASP A 218 -19.62 -8.91 22.48
C ASP A 218 -19.71 -7.39 22.14
N VAL A 219 -18.68 -6.89 21.44
CA VAL A 219 -18.55 -5.49 20.97
C VAL A 219 -18.31 -5.43 19.46
N PHE A 220 -18.54 -4.28 18.85
CA PHE A 220 -18.22 -4.12 17.43
C PHE A 220 -16.70 -4.04 17.21
N LEU A 221 -16.22 -4.58 16.08
CA LEU A 221 -14.79 -4.63 15.75
C LEU A 221 -14.09 -3.27 15.81
N PHE A 222 -14.75 -2.20 15.36
CA PHE A 222 -14.18 -0.84 15.41
C PHE A 222 -14.03 -0.30 16.84
N GLU A 223 -14.87 -0.74 17.77
CA GLU A 223 -14.78 -0.38 19.19
C GLU A 223 -13.61 -1.09 19.85
N HIS A 224 -13.39 -2.37 19.52
CA HIS A 224 -12.24 -3.13 20.00
C HIS A 224 -10.91 -2.61 19.43
N ILE A 225 -10.84 -2.32 18.13
CA ILE A 225 -9.65 -1.70 17.51
C ILE A 225 -9.35 -0.34 18.17
N ALA A 226 -10.38 0.46 18.47
CA ALA A 226 -10.21 1.70 19.21
C ALA A 226 -9.76 1.48 20.67
N SER A 227 -10.28 0.46 21.36
CA SER A 227 -9.91 0.14 22.75
C SER A 227 -8.47 -0.39 22.89
N LEU A 228 -7.95 -1.02 21.83
CA LEU A 228 -6.54 -1.38 21.68
C LEU A 228 -5.68 -0.14 21.42
N ALA A 229 -6.10 0.75 20.52
CA ALA A 229 -5.36 1.96 20.16
C ALA A 229 -5.24 2.99 21.32
N THR A 230 -6.20 3.02 22.26
CA THR A 230 -6.13 3.87 23.47
C THR A 230 -5.32 3.25 24.61
N GLY A 231 -4.82 2.01 24.47
CA GLY A 231 -3.91 1.34 25.40
C GLY A 231 -4.50 0.95 26.77
N ASN A 232 -5.74 1.33 27.07
CA ASN A 232 -6.37 1.15 28.40
C ASN A 232 -7.75 0.47 28.32
N ASN A 233 -8.09 -0.21 27.22
CA ASN A 233 -9.46 -0.65 26.92
C ASN A 233 -10.51 0.50 26.97
N GLN A 234 -10.07 1.76 26.83
CA GLN A 234 -10.97 2.92 26.88
C GLN A 234 -11.66 3.09 25.53
N VAL A 235 -12.94 2.75 25.50
CA VAL A 235 -13.85 2.95 24.37
C VAL A 235 -14.06 4.46 24.15
N PRO A 236 -13.80 5.02 22.95
CA PRO A 236 -14.04 6.44 22.68
C PRO A 236 -15.51 6.83 22.82
N THR A 237 -15.78 8.00 23.39
CA THR A 237 -17.13 8.58 23.46
C THR A 237 -17.65 9.13 22.14
N SER A 238 -16.80 9.20 21.11
CA SER A 238 -17.15 9.62 19.75
C SER A 238 -16.22 8.98 18.72
N TYR A 239 -16.78 8.63 17.57
CA TYR A 239 -16.05 8.08 16.44
C TYR A 239 -16.04 9.07 15.28
N ARG A 240 -15.04 8.95 14.40
CA ARG A 240 -14.97 9.69 13.13
C ARG A 240 -15.04 8.70 11.98
N LEU A 241 -15.87 9.00 10.98
CA LEU A 241 -15.92 8.23 9.74
C LEU A 241 -14.80 8.74 8.80
N PRO A 242 -14.13 7.85 8.05
CA PRO A 242 -13.09 8.27 7.10
C PRO A 242 -13.73 9.05 5.94
N LEU A 243 -13.00 10.02 5.39
CA LEU A 243 -13.41 10.67 4.15
C LEU A 243 -13.28 9.67 3.00
N LEU A 244 -14.30 9.57 2.14
CA LEU A 244 -14.23 8.65 1.01
C LEU A 244 -13.23 9.14 -0.04
N MET A 245 -12.47 8.21 -0.60
CA MET A 245 -11.66 8.39 -1.80
C MET A 245 -12.06 7.24 -2.73
N VAL A 246 -12.68 7.54 -3.87
CA VAL A 246 -13.20 6.51 -4.79
C VAL A 246 -12.61 6.72 -6.17
N THR A 247 -11.92 5.69 -6.67
CA THR A 247 -11.36 5.68 -8.02
C THR A 247 -12.48 5.58 -9.05
N MET A 248 -12.62 6.62 -9.88
CA MET A 248 -13.65 6.70 -10.92
C MET A 248 -13.12 6.23 -12.27
N LEU A 249 -11.86 6.58 -12.57
CA LEU A 249 -11.18 6.26 -13.82
C LEU A 249 -9.86 5.55 -13.55
N HIS A 250 -9.61 4.49 -14.31
CA HIS A 250 -8.33 3.80 -14.40
C HIS A 250 -7.65 4.11 -15.73
N CYS A 251 -6.35 4.36 -15.68
CA CYS A 251 -5.50 4.80 -16.78
C CYS A 251 -4.15 4.06 -16.69
N GLY A 252 -3.05 4.65 -17.15
CA GLY A 252 -1.71 4.11 -16.94
C GLY A 252 -1.32 3.11 -18.01
N LYS A 253 -0.15 2.49 -17.82
CA LYS A 253 0.45 1.54 -18.78
C LYS A 253 -0.37 0.27 -19.03
N LEU A 254 -1.35 -0.04 -18.17
CA LEU A 254 -2.26 -1.17 -18.32
C LEU A 254 -3.52 -0.81 -19.14
N SER A 255 -3.80 0.48 -19.30
CA SER A 255 -4.79 0.97 -20.26
C SER A 255 -4.21 0.94 -21.69
N ALA A 256 -5.05 0.75 -22.69
CA ALA A 256 -4.62 0.86 -24.10
C ALA A 256 -4.62 2.32 -24.63
N GLY A 257 -4.57 3.32 -23.73
CA GLY A 257 -4.37 4.72 -24.08
C GLY A 257 -2.88 5.06 -24.23
N LYS A 258 -2.57 6.36 -24.30
CA LYS A 258 -1.20 6.87 -24.16
C LYS A 258 -0.94 7.52 -22.80
N VAL A 259 -1.97 7.85 -22.02
CA VAL A 259 -1.82 8.50 -20.71
C VAL A 259 -1.29 7.50 -19.67
N ASN A 260 0.03 7.52 -19.50
CA ASN A 260 0.70 6.78 -18.42
C ASN A 260 0.70 7.56 -17.10
N ALA A 261 0.65 8.89 -17.16
CA ALA A 261 0.84 9.81 -16.03
C ALA A 261 -0.10 9.54 -14.85
N PHE A 262 -1.32 9.13 -15.13
CA PHE A 262 -2.33 8.78 -14.13
C PHE A 262 -2.50 7.27 -14.19
N LYS A 263 -2.38 6.57 -13.07
CA LYS A 263 -2.86 5.19 -12.91
C LYS A 263 -4.33 5.21 -12.49
N GLU A 264 -4.68 6.10 -11.57
CA GLU A 264 -6.02 6.25 -11.03
C GLU A 264 -6.40 7.72 -10.89
N VAL A 265 -7.67 8.04 -11.17
CA VAL A 265 -8.26 9.36 -10.88
C VAL A 265 -9.39 9.13 -9.87
N LEU A 266 -9.19 9.65 -8.67
CA LEU A 266 -10.05 9.48 -7.51
C LEU A 266 -10.85 10.75 -7.25
N LEU A 267 -12.11 10.59 -6.83
CA LEU A 267 -12.92 11.67 -6.30
C LEU A 267 -13.01 11.63 -4.78
N ILE A 268 -12.97 12.83 -4.20
CA ILE A 268 -13.15 13.11 -2.79
C ILE A 268 -14.38 14.02 -2.64
N PRO A 269 -15.44 13.59 -1.95
CA PRO A 269 -16.59 14.43 -1.60
C PRO A 269 -16.18 15.45 -0.53
N ASN A 270 -16.82 16.62 -0.52
CA ASN A 270 -16.63 17.58 0.55
C ASN A 270 -17.22 17.06 1.89
N PHE A 271 -16.54 17.37 3.00
CA PHE A 271 -16.87 16.95 4.37
C PHE A 271 -18.26 17.38 4.87
N HIS A 272 -18.94 18.29 4.19
CA HIS A 272 -20.31 18.69 4.54
C HIS A 272 -21.41 17.72 4.06
N PHE A 273 -21.07 16.69 3.29
CA PHE A 273 -21.99 15.58 2.98
C PHE A 273 -21.88 14.45 4.02
N THR A 274 -23.00 13.80 4.34
CA THR A 274 -22.99 12.54 5.11
C THR A 274 -22.46 11.39 4.26
N MET A 275 -21.89 10.34 4.90
CA MET A 275 -21.37 9.18 4.16
C MET A 275 -22.38 8.52 3.21
N LYS A 276 -23.68 8.58 3.53
CA LYS A 276 -24.73 8.06 2.65
C LYS A 276 -24.89 8.92 1.39
N GLU A 277 -24.92 10.24 1.56
CA GLU A 277 -24.97 11.19 0.44
C GLU A 277 -23.71 11.08 -0.42
N CYS A 278 -22.53 10.98 0.20
CA CYS A 278 -21.27 10.74 -0.52
C CYS A 278 -21.36 9.52 -1.46
N VAL A 279 -21.83 8.38 -0.98
CA VAL A 279 -21.98 7.16 -1.79
C VAL A 279 -23.01 7.36 -2.91
N SER A 280 -24.18 7.94 -2.62
CA SER A 280 -25.22 8.19 -3.63
C SER A 280 -24.79 9.21 -4.69
N HIS A 281 -24.04 10.24 -4.31
CA HIS A 281 -23.54 11.27 -5.23
C HIS A 281 -22.39 10.73 -6.10
N LEU A 282 -21.46 9.95 -5.53
CA LEU A 282 -20.38 9.30 -6.30
C LEU A 282 -20.95 8.29 -7.32
N LEU A 283 -21.99 7.52 -6.95
CA LEU A 283 -22.70 6.67 -7.89
C LEU A 283 -23.39 7.47 -9.01
N CYS A 284 -24.04 8.59 -8.67
CA CYS A 284 -24.63 9.50 -9.67
C CYS A 284 -23.58 10.02 -10.67
N ILE A 285 -22.39 10.42 -10.19
CA ILE A 285 -21.28 10.87 -11.04
C ILE A 285 -20.73 9.72 -11.91
N HIS A 286 -20.65 8.51 -11.36
CA HIS A 286 -20.25 7.31 -12.11
C HIS A 286 -21.22 7.00 -13.25
N ASP A 287 -22.53 7.11 -13.02
CA ASP A 287 -23.53 6.81 -14.04
C ASP A 287 -23.55 7.89 -15.14
N HIS A 288 -23.35 9.17 -14.81
CA HIS A 288 -23.13 10.23 -15.80
C HIS A 288 -21.81 10.03 -16.59
N LEU A 289 -20.75 9.59 -15.92
CA LEU A 289 -19.47 9.25 -16.55
C LEU A 289 -19.62 8.12 -17.60
N ILE A 290 -20.43 7.10 -17.30
CA ILE A 290 -20.81 6.07 -18.28
C ILE A 290 -21.62 6.68 -19.43
N THR A 291 -22.61 7.54 -19.15
CA THR A 291 -23.42 8.18 -20.20
C THR A 291 -22.58 9.00 -21.18
N ILE A 292 -21.67 9.85 -20.68
CA ILE A 292 -20.76 10.65 -21.52
C ILE A 292 -19.83 9.73 -22.34
N LEU A 293 -19.35 8.62 -21.77
CA LEU A 293 -18.54 7.64 -22.50
C LEU A 293 -19.33 6.89 -23.58
N LEU A 294 -20.61 6.58 -23.37
CA LEU A 294 -21.48 5.98 -24.38
C LEU A 294 -21.76 6.93 -25.54
N ASP A 295 -22.14 8.18 -25.24
CA ASP A 295 -22.60 9.15 -26.25
C ASP A 295 -21.44 9.80 -27.02
N THR A 296 -20.41 10.27 -26.32
CA THR A 296 -19.27 10.99 -26.92
C THR A 296 -18.19 10.03 -27.41
N TYR A 297 -18.05 8.87 -26.77
CA TYR A 297 -16.97 7.90 -27.05
C TYR A 297 -17.46 6.45 -27.33
N PRO A 298 -18.51 6.22 -28.15
CA PRO A 298 -19.09 4.87 -28.35
C PRO A 298 -18.06 3.84 -28.84
N LYS A 299 -17.07 4.26 -29.64
CA LYS A 299 -15.97 3.40 -30.10
C LYS A 299 -15.04 2.90 -28.97
N LEU A 300 -14.96 3.61 -27.85
CA LEU A 300 -14.32 3.11 -26.64
C LEU A 300 -15.22 2.09 -25.93
N MET A 301 -16.54 2.26 -25.94
CA MET A 301 -17.48 1.42 -25.18
C MET A 301 -17.90 0.10 -25.85
N TYR A 302 -17.74 -0.06 -27.17
CA TYR A 302 -18.03 -1.34 -27.87
C TYR A 302 -17.18 -2.54 -27.39
N ASN A 303 -16.12 -2.32 -26.61
CA ASN A 303 -15.31 -3.38 -26.00
C ASN A 303 -15.63 -3.49 -24.50
N LEU A 304 -16.47 -4.45 -24.12
CA LEU A 304 -17.04 -4.60 -22.75
C LEU A 304 -16.04 -5.01 -21.64
N ASN A 305 -14.74 -5.15 -21.95
CA ASN A 305 -13.70 -5.53 -21.01
C ASN A 305 -13.04 -4.30 -20.38
N LYS A 306 -13.82 -3.46 -19.66
CA LYS A 306 -13.39 -2.10 -19.27
C LYS A 306 -13.68 -1.66 -17.83
N VAL A 307 -13.96 -2.61 -16.94
CA VAL A 307 -13.90 -2.38 -15.49
C VAL A 307 -12.57 -2.97 -15.00
N SER A 308 -11.80 -2.22 -14.22
CA SER A 308 -10.55 -2.68 -13.61
C SER A 308 -10.81 -3.63 -12.42
N ASP A 309 -9.76 -4.26 -11.90
CA ASP A 309 -9.81 -5.13 -10.72
C ASP A 309 -10.27 -4.41 -9.43
N ILE A 310 -10.12 -3.07 -9.40
CA ILE A 310 -10.63 -2.17 -8.36
C ILE A 310 -12.04 -1.62 -8.63
N GLY A 311 -12.70 -2.00 -9.73
CA GLY A 311 -14.06 -1.57 -10.07
C GLY A 311 -14.17 -0.25 -10.85
N ALA A 312 -13.06 0.41 -11.19
CA ALA A 312 -13.05 1.69 -11.89
C ALA A 312 -13.10 1.55 -13.43
N ILE A 313 -13.53 2.60 -14.14
CA ILE A 313 -13.69 2.55 -15.60
C ILE A 313 -12.35 2.78 -16.31
N THR A 314 -11.91 1.83 -17.14
CA THR A 314 -10.65 1.92 -17.89
C THR A 314 -10.83 2.69 -19.20
N VAL A 315 -10.33 3.93 -19.23
CA VAL A 315 -10.40 4.81 -20.41
C VAL A 315 -9.13 4.75 -21.26
N GLN A 316 -9.21 5.22 -22.51
CA GLN A 316 -8.17 5.08 -23.54
C GLN A 316 -7.91 6.43 -24.20
N PHE A 317 -7.35 7.37 -23.43
CA PHE A 317 -7.07 8.72 -23.89
C PHE A 317 -5.61 8.91 -24.33
N ASP A 318 -5.39 9.94 -25.16
CA ASP A 318 -4.09 10.32 -25.70
C ASP A 318 -3.39 11.39 -24.86
N LYS A 319 -4.16 12.13 -24.05
CA LYS A 319 -3.73 13.32 -23.31
C LYS A 319 -4.26 13.32 -21.88
N PRO A 320 -3.43 13.69 -20.87
CA PRO A 320 -3.86 13.82 -19.48
C PRO A 320 -5.09 14.74 -19.31
N GLU A 321 -5.13 15.83 -20.07
CA GLU A 321 -6.21 16.82 -20.05
C GLU A 321 -7.58 16.17 -20.31
N GLN A 322 -7.69 15.26 -21.29
CA GLN A 322 -8.95 14.58 -21.63
C GLN A 322 -9.53 13.75 -20.48
N VAL A 323 -8.69 13.23 -19.58
CA VAL A 323 -9.13 12.45 -18.42
C VAL A 323 -9.72 13.37 -17.36
N LEU A 324 -9.16 14.58 -17.21
CA LEU A 324 -9.60 15.59 -16.26
C LEU A 324 -10.85 16.32 -16.74
N ASP A 325 -10.89 16.67 -18.03
CA ASP A 325 -12.05 17.27 -18.68
C ASP A 325 -13.29 16.35 -18.54
N LEU A 326 -13.14 15.04 -18.82
CA LEU A 326 -14.21 14.05 -18.70
C LEU A 326 -14.76 13.91 -17.27
N ILE A 327 -13.90 13.83 -16.25
CA ILE A 327 -14.38 13.66 -14.87
C ILE A 327 -14.99 14.97 -14.32
N ILE A 328 -14.55 16.13 -14.82
CA ILE A 328 -15.18 17.43 -14.54
C ILE A 328 -16.58 17.50 -15.19
N GLU A 329 -16.71 17.13 -16.46
CA GLU A 329 -17.99 17.03 -17.18
C GLU A 329 -18.97 16.09 -16.47
N ALA A 330 -18.50 14.96 -15.93
CA ALA A 330 -19.32 14.03 -15.15
C ALA A 330 -19.78 14.60 -13.78
N ILE A 331 -18.93 15.37 -13.10
CA ILE A 331 -19.31 16.07 -11.85
C ILE A 331 -20.38 17.13 -12.14
N GLU A 332 -20.21 17.93 -13.18
CA GLU A 332 -21.14 19.00 -13.58
C GLU A 332 -22.46 18.43 -14.10
N GLY A 333 -22.41 17.37 -14.91
CA GLY A 333 -23.59 16.65 -15.41
C GLY A 333 -24.44 16.05 -14.30
N ALA A 334 -23.81 15.51 -13.25
CA ALA A 334 -24.48 15.03 -12.04
C ALA A 334 -25.02 16.16 -11.13
N GLY A 335 -24.84 17.43 -11.50
CA GLY A 335 -25.38 18.60 -10.80
C GLY A 335 -24.52 19.15 -9.67
N PHE A 336 -23.23 18.80 -9.61
CA PHE A 336 -22.30 19.22 -8.55
C PHE A 336 -21.23 20.20 -9.06
N THR A 337 -20.60 20.94 -8.14
CA THR A 337 -19.56 21.92 -8.46
C THR A 337 -18.15 21.31 -8.32
N PRO A 338 -17.34 21.20 -9.39
CA PRO A 338 -15.95 20.77 -9.31
C PRO A 338 -15.12 21.67 -8.38
N GLY A 339 -14.25 21.06 -7.57
CA GLY A 339 -13.34 21.75 -6.64
C GLY A 339 -14.02 22.36 -5.40
N LYS A 340 -15.36 22.27 -5.31
CA LYS A 340 -16.15 22.71 -4.15
C LYS A 340 -16.93 21.55 -3.53
N ASP A 341 -17.71 20.83 -4.33
CA ASP A 341 -18.53 19.71 -3.86
C ASP A 341 -17.75 18.38 -4.02
N PHE A 342 -17.00 18.24 -5.12
CA PHE A 342 -16.10 17.10 -5.39
C PHE A 342 -14.72 17.59 -5.85
N SER A 343 -13.66 17.03 -5.25
CA SER A 343 -12.26 17.33 -5.60
C SER A 343 -11.56 16.09 -6.16
N ILE A 344 -10.54 16.29 -6.99
CA ILE A 344 -9.79 15.22 -7.67
C ILE A 344 -8.48 14.94 -6.90
N VAL A 345 -8.16 13.66 -6.75
CA VAL A 345 -6.81 13.17 -6.42
C VAL A 345 -6.36 12.22 -7.53
N ILE A 346 -5.07 12.24 -7.85
CA ILE A 346 -4.49 11.40 -8.90
C ILE A 346 -3.48 10.45 -8.26
N ASP A 347 -3.60 9.14 -8.50
CA ASP A 347 -2.44 8.25 -8.33
C ASP A 347 -1.60 8.29 -9.60
N CYS A 348 -0.34 8.70 -9.42
CA CYS A 348 0.64 8.81 -10.48
C CYS A 348 1.49 7.54 -10.64
N ALA A 349 1.50 6.68 -9.61
CA ALA A 349 2.26 5.44 -9.51
C ALA A 349 3.66 5.51 -10.16
N ALA A 350 4.43 6.57 -9.86
CA ALA A 350 5.54 6.98 -10.72
C ALA A 350 6.70 5.98 -10.84
N ASN A 351 6.71 4.91 -10.04
CA ASN A 351 7.60 3.77 -10.16
C ASN A 351 7.28 2.89 -11.40
N GLU A 352 6.05 2.90 -11.92
CA GLU A 352 5.63 2.20 -13.15
C GLU A 352 5.98 3.01 -14.41
N VAL A 353 5.91 4.34 -14.34
CA VAL A 353 6.10 5.24 -15.50
C VAL A 353 7.56 5.65 -15.73
N VAL A 354 8.45 5.41 -14.77
CA VAL A 354 9.88 5.73 -14.86
C VAL A 354 10.67 4.64 -15.61
N ASP A 355 11.49 5.06 -16.57
CA ASP A 355 12.56 4.24 -17.13
C ASP A 355 13.70 4.16 -16.11
N MET A 356 13.89 2.97 -15.54
CA MET A 356 14.83 2.74 -14.44
C MET A 356 16.31 2.78 -14.87
N GLU A 357 16.61 2.60 -16.15
CA GLU A 357 17.98 2.71 -16.70
C GLU A 357 18.34 4.18 -16.98
N LYS A 358 17.38 4.94 -17.51
CA LYS A 358 17.58 6.34 -17.97
C LYS A 358 17.23 7.36 -16.90
N GLY A 359 16.54 6.95 -15.83
CA GLY A 359 16.13 7.81 -14.72
C GLY A 359 15.10 8.88 -15.10
N ARG A 360 14.24 8.60 -16.10
CA ARG A 360 13.32 9.58 -16.72
C ARG A 360 11.91 9.02 -16.84
N TYR A 361 10.91 9.89 -16.80
CA TYR A 361 9.49 9.53 -16.74
C TYR A 361 8.82 9.58 -18.11
N GLU A 362 8.11 8.51 -18.50
CA GLU A 362 7.27 8.45 -19.71
C GLU A 362 5.80 8.69 -19.33
N PHE A 363 5.43 9.95 -19.06
CA PHE A 363 4.07 10.33 -18.68
C PHE A 363 3.03 10.20 -19.80
N VAL A 364 3.46 10.23 -21.07
CA VAL A 364 2.60 9.91 -22.22
C VAL A 364 3.41 9.06 -23.19
N THR A 365 2.87 7.90 -23.58
CA THR A 365 3.56 6.92 -24.43
C THR A 365 4.03 7.53 -25.75
N GLY A 366 5.33 7.42 -26.02
CA GLY A 366 5.96 7.98 -27.23
C GLY A 366 6.20 9.49 -27.21
N ILE A 367 5.97 10.19 -26.09
CA ILE A 367 6.34 11.60 -25.88
C ILE A 367 7.64 11.67 -25.06
N ASN A 368 8.44 12.71 -25.29
CA ASN A 368 9.78 12.91 -24.70
C ASN A 368 9.88 12.56 -23.20
N MET A 369 10.77 11.61 -22.89
CA MET A 369 11.16 11.20 -21.54
C MET A 369 11.56 12.39 -20.66
N LYS A 370 10.77 12.69 -19.62
CA LYS A 370 10.97 13.86 -18.74
C LYS A 370 12.02 13.58 -17.66
N SER A 371 12.91 14.54 -17.40
CA SER A 371 13.76 14.51 -16.21
C SER A 371 12.92 14.75 -14.94
N MET A 372 13.48 14.51 -13.75
CA MET A 372 12.80 14.84 -12.48
C MET A 372 12.37 16.31 -12.39
N ALA A 373 13.15 17.25 -12.95
CA ALA A 373 12.77 18.67 -12.98
C ALA A 373 11.59 18.92 -13.96
N ASP A 374 11.65 18.35 -15.16
CA ASP A 374 10.58 18.45 -16.16
C ASP A 374 9.28 17.73 -15.70
N ALA A 375 9.41 16.75 -14.81
CA ALA A 375 8.30 16.05 -14.19
C ALA A 375 7.60 16.89 -13.11
N VAL A 376 8.36 17.58 -12.24
CA VAL A 376 7.78 18.54 -11.28
C VAL A 376 7.12 19.71 -11.99
N GLU A 377 7.73 20.24 -13.05
CA GLU A 377 7.14 21.32 -13.86
C GLU A 377 5.79 20.89 -14.47
N PHE A 378 5.72 19.68 -15.04
CA PHE A 378 4.46 19.09 -15.52
C PHE A 378 3.37 18.99 -14.44
N TRP A 379 3.69 18.48 -13.25
CA TRP A 379 2.72 18.40 -12.15
C TRP A 379 2.25 19.78 -11.70
N MET A 380 3.15 20.77 -11.66
CA MET A 380 2.82 22.15 -11.31
C MET A 380 1.91 22.81 -12.36
N ASP A 381 2.18 22.64 -13.65
CA ASP A 381 1.36 23.19 -14.74
C ASP A 381 -0.04 22.56 -14.74
N LEU A 382 -0.14 21.24 -14.51
CA LEU A 382 -1.40 20.50 -14.44
C LEU A 382 -2.29 20.97 -13.29
N VAL A 383 -1.75 21.03 -12.06
CA VAL A 383 -2.50 21.48 -10.86
C VAL A 383 -2.82 22.99 -10.94
N THR A 384 -2.02 23.78 -11.63
CA THR A 384 -2.33 25.19 -11.90
C THR A 384 -3.48 25.34 -12.91
N SER A 385 -3.54 24.48 -13.92
CA SER A 385 -4.58 24.49 -14.96
C SER A 385 -5.90 23.88 -14.50
N TYR A 386 -5.86 22.91 -13.58
CA TYR A 386 -7.01 22.21 -13.01
C TYR A 386 -7.07 22.39 -11.48
N PRO A 387 -7.59 23.52 -10.97
CA PRO A 387 -7.68 23.79 -9.53
C PRO A 387 -8.54 22.80 -8.71
N THR A 388 -9.28 21.92 -9.38
CA THR A 388 -10.02 20.80 -8.80
C THR A 388 -9.10 19.71 -8.24
N ILE A 389 -7.84 19.62 -8.69
CA ILE A 389 -6.85 18.67 -8.18
C ILE A 389 -6.34 19.15 -6.81
N VAL A 390 -6.55 18.35 -5.76
CA VAL A 390 -6.15 18.66 -4.38
C VAL A 390 -5.01 17.78 -3.85
N GLY A 391 -4.63 16.71 -4.56
CA GLY A 391 -3.54 15.81 -4.16
C GLY A 391 -3.03 14.92 -5.28
N LEU A 392 -1.78 14.46 -5.12
CA LEU A 392 -1.09 13.52 -6.00
C LEU A 392 -0.45 12.41 -5.15
N ILE A 393 -0.67 11.15 -5.49
CA ILE A 393 -0.13 9.95 -4.80
C ILE A 393 1.05 9.39 -5.63
N ASP A 394 2.16 9.06 -4.94
CA ASP A 394 3.45 8.64 -5.55
C ASP A 394 3.82 9.38 -6.87
N PRO A 395 3.86 10.74 -6.90
CA PRO A 395 4.10 11.56 -8.10
C PRO A 395 5.52 11.50 -8.68
N LEU A 396 6.47 10.96 -7.92
CA LEU A 396 7.88 10.81 -8.28
C LEU A 396 8.42 9.47 -7.77
N ARG A 397 9.45 8.92 -8.42
CA ARG A 397 10.10 7.66 -8.02
C ARG A 397 10.55 7.71 -6.56
N ARG A 398 10.19 6.70 -5.79
CA ARG A 398 10.59 6.55 -4.39
C ARG A 398 12.12 6.33 -4.30
N LYS A 399 12.82 7.20 -3.57
CA LYS A 399 14.25 7.04 -3.24
C LYS A 399 14.37 6.71 -1.76
N ARG A 400 15.00 5.57 -1.42
CA ARG A 400 15.29 5.20 -0.03
C ARG A 400 16.46 6.03 0.49
N LEU A 401 16.18 7.26 0.91
CA LEU A 401 17.12 8.02 1.72
C LEU A 401 17.26 7.28 3.06
N ALA A 402 18.46 6.79 3.37
CA ALA A 402 18.80 6.49 4.76
C ALA A 402 18.55 7.76 5.60
N LEU A 403 17.93 7.62 6.78
CA LEU A 403 17.30 8.73 7.49
C LEU A 403 18.26 9.91 7.68
N ILE A 404 18.02 10.99 6.93
CA ILE A 404 18.65 12.29 7.19
C ILE A 404 17.76 12.99 8.22
N PRO A 405 18.24 13.31 9.44
CA PRO A 405 17.42 13.92 10.47
C PRO A 405 16.79 15.23 10.00
N TYR A 406 15.46 15.33 10.15
CA TYR A 406 14.64 16.47 9.68
C TYR A 406 15.08 17.82 10.25
N SER A 407 15.79 17.82 11.39
CA SER A 407 16.42 18.97 12.04
C SER A 407 17.46 19.70 11.20
N ALA A 408 17.96 19.11 10.09
CA ALA A 408 18.93 19.76 9.21
C ALA A 408 18.32 20.80 8.24
N CYS A 409 17.00 20.76 7.99
CA CYS A 409 16.42 21.35 6.77
C CYS A 409 15.41 22.50 6.96
N VAL A 410 15.02 22.87 8.19
CA VAL A 410 14.00 23.91 8.43
C VAL A 410 14.53 25.03 9.33
N LYS A 411 14.39 26.28 8.88
CA LYS A 411 14.45 27.47 9.74
C LYS A 411 13.04 27.95 10.00
N GLU A 412 12.72 28.24 11.27
CA GLU A 412 11.39 28.67 11.68
C GLU A 412 10.93 29.95 10.99
N LYS A 413 9.70 29.94 10.45
CA LYS A 413 8.74 31.04 10.61
C LYS A 413 7.30 30.64 10.25
N ASP A 414 6.39 31.51 10.66
CA ASP A 414 4.98 31.61 10.29
C ASP A 414 4.07 30.43 10.69
N LYS A 415 3.58 30.50 11.93
CA LYS A 415 2.38 29.78 12.41
C LYS A 415 1.14 30.63 12.16
N ASN A 416 0.12 30.09 11.46
CA ASN A 416 -1.31 30.20 11.80
C ASN A 416 -2.21 29.56 10.72
N HIS A 417 -3.43 29.17 11.13
CA HIS A 417 -4.58 28.69 10.34
C HIS A 417 -4.57 27.26 9.74
N LEU A 418 -5.08 26.34 10.58
CA LEU A 418 -6.17 25.39 10.30
C LEU A 418 -5.96 24.09 9.47
N LEU A 419 -6.37 23.00 10.13
CA LEU A 419 -6.71 21.64 9.67
C LEU A 419 -5.56 20.67 9.27
N PRO A 420 -5.54 19.42 9.80
CA PRO A 420 -4.51 18.41 9.50
C PRO A 420 -4.89 17.48 8.33
N ILE A 421 -3.90 17.14 7.50
CA ILE A 421 -3.97 16.21 6.37
C ILE A 421 -2.73 15.29 6.43
N TRP A 422 -2.83 14.04 5.94
CA TRP A 422 -1.78 13.01 6.02
C TRP A 422 -1.53 12.33 4.66
N LEU A 423 -0.29 11.81 4.45
CA LEU A 423 0.23 11.16 3.21
C LEU A 423 0.37 12.10 1.97
N LEU A 424 1.12 11.80 0.89
CA LEU A 424 2.52 11.34 0.70
C LEU A 424 2.87 11.48 -0.82
N ASN A 425 3.99 12.00 -1.34
CA ASN A 425 5.14 12.87 -0.96
C ASN A 425 5.94 13.14 -2.29
N LEU A 426 6.94 14.02 -2.56
CA LEU A 426 7.79 15.01 -1.88
C LEU A 426 8.26 16.06 -2.93
N CYS A 427 8.18 17.38 -2.69
CA CYS A 427 9.04 18.42 -3.33
C CYS A 427 8.72 19.88 -2.86
N ASN A 428 9.36 20.40 -1.80
CA ASN A 428 8.94 21.68 -1.18
C ASN A 428 9.82 22.93 -1.48
N GLU A 429 11.01 22.80 -2.06
CA GLU A 429 11.91 23.96 -2.27
C GLU A 429 11.57 24.84 -3.49
N THR A 430 10.91 24.30 -4.51
CA THR A 430 10.61 25.03 -5.76
C THR A 430 9.32 25.85 -5.68
N LEU A 431 8.32 25.37 -4.95
CA LEU A 431 6.95 25.92 -4.91
C LEU A 431 6.90 27.34 -4.33
N ASN A 432 7.59 27.57 -3.21
CA ASN A 432 7.52 28.80 -2.41
C ASN A 432 8.10 30.07 -3.08
N LYS A 433 8.63 29.98 -4.31
CA LYS A 433 9.20 31.12 -5.06
C LYS A 433 8.28 31.75 -6.11
N LYS A 434 7.10 31.16 -6.39
CA LYS A 434 6.12 31.73 -7.37
C LYS A 434 4.75 32.08 -6.78
N ASN A 435 4.19 31.26 -5.89
CA ASN A 435 2.85 31.49 -5.33
C ASN A 435 2.90 31.90 -3.85
N LYS A 436 2.27 33.04 -3.50
CA LYS A 436 2.18 33.53 -2.12
C LYS A 436 0.92 33.10 -1.35
N ASN A 437 -0.10 32.57 -2.02
CA ASN A 437 -1.45 32.39 -1.45
C ASN A 437 -2.05 30.96 -1.54
N LYS A 438 -1.30 29.94 -1.97
CA LYS A 438 -1.75 28.54 -1.97
C LYS A 438 -0.59 27.58 -1.66
N GLN A 439 -0.77 26.68 -0.70
CA GLN A 439 0.10 25.52 -0.48
C GLN A 439 -0.40 24.34 -1.32
N ILE A 440 0.54 23.54 -1.84
CA ILE A 440 0.29 22.19 -2.37
C ILE A 440 1.05 21.24 -1.45
N LEU A 441 0.37 20.24 -0.90
CA LEU A 441 0.89 19.40 0.18
C LEU A 441 1.63 18.15 -0.37
N PHE A 442 2.84 17.93 0.16
CA PHE A 442 3.63 16.72 -0.03
C PHE A 442 4.41 16.44 1.27
N THR A 443 4.03 15.42 2.05
CA THR A 443 4.69 15.11 3.35
C THR A 443 4.82 13.60 3.62
N PRO A 444 5.99 13.11 4.10
CA PRO A 444 6.19 11.70 4.45
C PRO A 444 5.49 11.29 5.75
N ILE A 445 5.37 9.98 5.95
CA ILE A 445 5.20 9.34 7.26
C ILE A 445 6.32 8.31 7.41
N ASP A 446 7.08 8.40 8.51
CA ASP A 446 7.89 7.32 9.05
C ASP A 446 7.13 6.65 10.21
N PHE A 447 7.25 5.33 10.35
CA PHE A 447 6.41 4.54 11.27
C PHE A 447 6.76 4.69 12.77
N GLU A 448 7.90 5.28 13.13
CA GLU A 448 8.41 5.29 14.52
C GLU A 448 7.83 6.39 15.43
N ASP A 449 7.22 7.45 14.88
CA ASP A 449 6.74 8.61 15.67
C ASP A 449 5.23 8.62 15.96
N PHE A 450 4.49 7.61 15.48
CA PHE A 450 3.03 7.49 15.63
C PHE A 450 2.51 7.71 17.08
N PRO A 451 3.16 7.20 18.15
CA PRO A 451 2.68 7.39 19.52
C PRO A 451 2.79 8.84 20.02
N LYS A 452 3.88 9.56 19.69
CA LYS A 452 4.15 10.92 20.20
C LYS A 452 3.17 11.95 19.63
N LEU A 453 2.72 11.70 18.40
CA LEU A 453 1.91 12.63 17.62
C LEU A 453 0.44 12.62 18.06
N ILE A 454 -0.06 11.46 18.52
CA ILE A 454 -1.33 11.36 19.24
C ILE A 454 -1.29 12.18 20.54
N GLU A 455 -0.20 12.12 21.30
CA GLU A 455 -0.08 12.83 22.58
C GLU A 455 -0.09 14.36 22.44
N GLN A 456 0.54 14.90 21.39
CA GLN A 456 0.48 16.35 21.10
C GLN A 456 -0.91 16.80 20.59
N SER A 457 -1.60 15.95 19.82
CA SER A 457 -2.96 16.20 19.36
C SER A 457 -3.96 16.28 20.53
N LEU A 458 -3.88 15.31 21.46
CA LEU A 458 -4.78 15.26 22.63
C LEU A 458 -4.60 16.42 23.62
N ARG A 459 -3.41 17.03 23.69
CA ARG A 459 -3.13 18.16 24.61
C ARG A 459 -3.54 19.53 24.08
N SER A 460 -4.02 19.65 22.83
CA SER A 460 -4.25 20.95 22.17
C SER A 460 -5.72 21.35 21.96
N TYR A 461 -6.69 20.53 22.38
CA TYR A 461 -8.13 20.81 22.23
C TYR A 461 -8.89 20.64 23.56
N THR A 462 -8.68 21.59 24.49
CA THR A 462 -9.38 21.65 25.78
C THR A 462 -9.88 23.07 26.09
N VAL A 463 -10.65 23.66 25.18
CA VAL A 463 -11.39 24.92 25.42
C VAL A 463 -12.76 24.84 24.74
N PHE A 464 -13.81 24.86 25.57
CA PHE A 464 -15.25 25.07 25.30
C PHE A 464 -15.80 24.80 23.88
#